data_AF-A0A101N5G4-F1
#
_entry.id   AF-A0A101N5G4-F1
#
_cell.length_a   1.000
_cell.length_b   1.000
_cell.length_c   1.000
_cell.angle_alpha   90.00
_cell.angle_beta   90.00
_cell.angle_gamma   90.00
#
_symmetry.space_group_name_H-M   'P 1'
#
loop_
_entity.id
_entity.type
_entity.pdbx_description
1 polymer ?
#
loop_
_entity_poly.entity_id
_entity_poly.type
_entity_poly.pdbx_seq_one_letter_code
_entity_poly.pdbx_strand_id
1 'polypeptide(L)' 'MLRNGLEPWHLLIVAIMIILLFGSKKLPEAARGLGKSMRILKSEAKAMKEDGTAQSTVTPAEPAGQGVPTAEGNPAH' A
#
# COMPACT_ATOMS: atom_id res chain seq x y z
N MET A 1 -14.33 -1.43 35.83
CA MET A 1 -15.55 -0.74 35.33
C MET A 1 -15.42 -0.27 33.87
N LEU A 2 -14.46 -0.76 33.08
CA LEU A 2 -14.13 -0.26 31.73
C LEU A 2 -14.50 -1.25 30.60
N ARG A 3 -15.33 -2.26 30.87
CA ARG A 3 -15.47 -3.45 29.99
C ARG A 3 -16.74 -3.50 29.13
N ASN A 4 -17.62 -2.50 29.20
CA ASN A 4 -18.85 -2.44 28.41
C ASN A 4 -18.86 -1.36 27.30
N GLY A 5 -17.81 -0.55 27.16
CA GLY A 5 -17.79 0.57 26.20
C GLY A 5 -17.54 0.18 24.74
N LEU A 6 -17.23 -1.09 24.47
CA LEU A 6 -16.94 -1.62 23.13
C LEU A 6 -17.72 -2.91 22.89
N GLU A 7 -18.96 -3.01 23.39
CA GLU A 7 -19.80 -4.11 22.96
C GLU A 7 -19.93 -4.05 21.43
N PRO A 8 -19.59 -5.13 20.71
CA PRO A 8 -19.60 -5.18 19.25
C PRO A 8 -20.92 -4.67 18.64
N TRP A 9 -22.00 -4.75 19.42
CA TRP A 9 -23.32 -4.24 19.09
C TRP A 9 -23.35 -2.73 18.81
N HIS A 10 -22.67 -1.91 19.61
CA HIS A 10 -22.64 -0.45 19.40
C HIS A 10 -21.88 -0.08 18.12
N LEU A 11 -20.76 -0.77 17.86
CA LEU A 11 -19.99 -0.58 16.63
C LEU A 11 -20.81 -0.95 15.39
N LEU A 12 -21.66 -1.99 15.48
CA LEU A 12 -22.55 -2.38 14.39
C LEU A 12 -23.57 -1.27 14.08
N ILE A 13 -24.17 -0.66 15.12
CA ILE A 13 -25.11 0.46 14.97
C ILE A 13 -24.44 1.68 14.34
N VAL A 14 -23.24 2.04 14.81
CA VAL A 14 -22.47 3.16 14.24
C VAL A 14 -22.11 2.87 12.79
N ALA A 15 -21.67 1.65 12.47
CA ALA A 15 -21.36 1.25 11.10
C ALA A 15 -22.59 1.36 10.18
N ILE A 16 -23.77 0.94 10.66
CA ILE A 16 -25.03 1.10 9.94
C ILE A 16 -25.34 2.59 9.70
N MET A 17 -25.18 3.46 10.70
CA MET A 17 -25.36 4.91 10.53
C MET A 17 -24.40 5.49 9.49
N ILE A 18 -23.12 5.11 9.50
CA ILE A 18 -22.16 5.57 8.49
C ILE A 18 -22.56 5.06 7.09
N ILE A 19 -23.01 3.81 6.97
CA ILE A 19 -23.50 3.27 5.70
C ILE A 19 -24.74 4.02 5.21
N LEU A 20 -25.66 4.42 6.09
CA LEU A 20 -26.82 5.22 5.71
C LEU A 20 -26.44 6.63 5.23
N LEU A 21 -25.52 7.30 5.92
CA LEU A 21 -25.11 8.67 5.61
C LEU A 21 -24.24 8.75 4.35
N PHE A 22 -23.28 7.84 4.20
CA PHE A 22 -22.32 7.86 3.09
C PHE A 22 -22.74 6.96 1.92
N GLY A 23 -23.56 5.94 2.17
CA GLY A 23 -23.98 4.95 1.19
C GLY A 23 -23.03 3.74 1.09
N SER A 24 -23.58 2.59 0.71
CA SER A 24 -22.88 1.29 0.66
C SER A 24 -21.71 1.24 -0.33
N LYS A 25 -21.68 2.12 -1.34
CA LYS A 25 -20.59 2.17 -2.34
C LYS A 25 -19.45 3.11 -1.94
N LYS A 26 -19.73 4.19 -1.19
CA LYS A 26 -18.73 5.22 -0.86
C LYS A 26 -17.84 4.86 0.32
N LEU A 27 -18.38 4.13 1.30
CA LEU A 27 -17.61 3.61 2.42
C LEU A 27 -16.45 2.69 1.99
N PRO A 28 -16.67 1.63 1.17
CA PRO A 28 -15.59 0.75 0.72
C PRO A 28 -14.66 1.44 -0.29
N GLU A 29 -15.16 2.38 -1.09
CA GLU A 29 -14.35 3.17 -2.01
C GLU A 29 -13.36 4.08 -1.24
N ALA A 30 -13.84 4.80 -0.23
CA ALA A 30 -13.02 5.63 0.65
C ALA A 30 -12.02 4.78 1.44
N ALA A 31 -12.45 3.65 2.02
CA ALA A 31 -11.57 2.73 2.73
C ALA A 31 -10.48 2.14 1.83
N ARG A 32 -10.80 1.82 0.56
CA ARG A 32 -9.82 1.34 -0.42
C ARG A 32 -8.81 2.42 -0.80
N GLY A 33 -9.25 3.65 -1.01
CA GLY A 33 -8.37 4.79 -1.28
C GLY A 33 -7.43 5.07 -0.10
N LEU A 34 -7.99 5.24 1.10
CA LEU A 34 -7.24 5.48 2.33
C LEU A 34 -6.30 4.32 2.66
N GLY A 35 -6.72 3.07 2.47
CA GLY A 35 -5.89 1.90 2.71
C GLY A 35 -4.67 1.82 1.79
N LYS A 36 -4.80 2.27 0.53
CA LYS A 36 -3.70 2.31 -0.43
C LYS A 36 -2.68 3.38 -0.04
N SER A 37 -3.12 4.57 0.35
CA SER A 37 -2.26 5.62 0.90
C SER A 37 -1.58 5.18 2.21
N MET A 38 -2.34 4.66 3.18
CA MET A 38 -1.78 4.15 4.44
C MET A 38 -0.74 3.06 4.22
N ARG A 39 -0.89 2.20 3.19
CA ARG A 39 0.10 1.17 2.89
C ARG A 39 1.43 1.75 2.42
N ILE A 40 1.38 2.78 1.57
CA ILE A 40 2.58 3.48 1.08
C ILE A 40 3.29 4.15 2.26
N LEU A 41 2.54 4.96 3.03
CA LEU A 41 3.07 5.61 4.23
C LEU A 41 3.61 4.60 5.24
N LYS A 42 2.96 3.44 5.39
CA LYS A 42 3.41 2.39 6.31
C LYS A 42 4.68 1.70 5.82
N SER A 43 4.84 1.48 4.51
CA SER A 43 6.08 0.93 3.95
C SER A 43 7.25 1.89 4.14
N GLU A 44 7.05 3.18 3.86
CA GLU A 44 8.06 4.22 4.07
C GLU A 44 8.38 4.40 5.56
N ALA A 45 7.37 4.47 6.42
CA ALA A 45 7.55 4.55 7.87
C ALA A 45 8.22 3.29 8.45
N LYS A 46 8.04 2.12 7.82
CA LYS A 46 8.72 0.88 8.23
C LYS A 46 10.18 0.90 7.81
N ALA A 47 10.50 1.32 6.58
CA ALA A 47 11.88 1.50 6.12
C ALA A 47 12.64 2.44 7.06
N MET A 48 12.05 3.59 7.41
CA MET A 48 12.67 4.56 8.32
C MET A 48 12.88 4.01 9.75
N LYS A 49 12.05 3.08 10.21
CA LYS A 49 12.24 2.38 11.49
C LYS A 49 13.28 1.28 11.43
N GLU A 50 13.42 0.62 10.28
CA GLU A 50 14.33 -0.50 10.06
C GLU A 50 15.75 -0.02 9.77
N ASP A 51 15.91 1.10 9.04
CA ASP A 51 17.19 1.78 8.80
C ASP A 51 17.82 2.33 10.09
N GLY A 52 17.01 2.60 11.13
CA GLY A 52 17.52 2.94 12.47
C GLY A 52 18.12 1.75 13.24
N THR A 53 17.98 0.51 12.76
CA THR A 53 18.49 -0.71 13.41
C THR A 53 19.42 -1.54 12.50
N ALA A 54 19.37 -1.36 11.18
CA ALA A 54 20.04 -2.24 10.21
C ALA A 54 21.01 -1.51 9.26
N GLN A 55 21.93 -0.71 9.78
CA GLN A 55 23.13 -0.35 9.01
C GLN A 55 24.12 -1.52 9.01
N SER A 56 23.78 -2.60 8.31
CA SER A 56 24.69 -3.60 7.73
C SER A 56 23.86 -4.72 7.09
N THR A 57 23.64 -4.65 5.78
CA THR A 57 24.02 -5.72 4.83
C THR A 57 23.53 -5.40 3.42
N VAL A 58 24.51 -5.06 2.57
CA VAL A 58 24.68 -5.49 1.18
C VAL A 58 23.63 -5.05 0.16
N THR A 59 24.06 -4.13 -0.71
CA THR A 59 23.62 -3.92 -2.09
C THR A 59 23.72 -5.21 -2.92
N PRO A 60 22.65 -5.62 -3.63
CA PRO A 60 22.81 -6.39 -4.85
C PRO A 60 22.29 -5.63 -6.08
N ALA A 61 23.25 -5.32 -6.96
CA ALA A 61 23.20 -5.41 -8.41
C ALA A 61 21.91 -4.99 -9.16
N GLU A 62 22.06 -3.88 -9.87
CA GLU A 62 21.39 -3.54 -11.12
C GLU A 62 21.32 -4.74 -12.09
N PRO A 63 20.12 -5.17 -12.56
CA PRO A 63 20.02 -6.09 -13.67
C PRO A 63 20.30 -5.31 -14.96
N ALA A 64 21.47 -5.59 -15.54
CA ALA A 64 21.77 -5.32 -16.93
C ALA A 64 20.73 -6.00 -17.84
N GLY A 65 19.69 -5.25 -18.20
CA GLY A 65 18.76 -5.58 -19.27
C GLY A 65 19.20 -4.88 -20.55
N GLN A 66 20.22 -5.43 -21.21
CA GLN A 66 20.54 -5.10 -22.60
C GLN A 66 19.33 -5.47 -23.47
N GLY A 67 18.54 -4.47 -23.83
CA GLY A 67 17.48 -4.54 -24.82
C GLY A 67 17.70 -3.48 -25.88
N VAL A 68 18.75 -3.64 -26.69
CA VAL A 68 18.92 -2.90 -27.95
C VAL A 68 18.89 -3.90 -29.11
N PRO A 69 17.75 -4.13 -29.77
CA PRO A 69 17.80 -4.63 -31.13
C PRO A 69 18.23 -3.44 -32.00
N THR A 70 19.54 -3.30 -32.22
CA THR A 70 20.07 -2.42 -33.25
C THR A 70 19.58 -2.95 -34.60
N ALA A 71 18.58 -2.29 -35.16
CA ALA A 71 18.23 -2.38 -36.55
C ALA A 71 19.31 -1.65 -37.35
N GLU A 72 20.33 -2.34 -37.85
CA GLU A 72 21.11 -1.88 -39.01
C GLU A 72 21.94 -3.03 -39.59
N GLY A 73 21.64 -3.45 -40.82
CA GLY A 73 22.35 -4.57 -41.46
C GLY A 73 21.73 -5.02 -42.78
N ASN A 74 21.51 -4.08 -43.71
CA ASN A 74 21.43 -4.34 -45.15
C ASN A 74 22.53 -3.46 -45.77
N PRO A 75 23.35 -3.87 -46.76
CA PRO A 75 22.94 -4.55 -48.00
C PRO A 75 23.94 -5.54 -48.64
N ALA A 76 23.46 -6.19 -49.71
CA ALA A 76 24.18 -6.61 -50.93
C ALA A 76 25.46 -7.46 -50.82
N HIS A 77 25.38 -8.71 -51.30
CA HIS A 77 26.25 -9.31 -52.34
C HIS A 77 25.57 -10.56 -52.92
#